data_AF-A0AB73UFB9-F1
#
_entry.id   AF-A0AB73UFB9-F1
#
_cell.length_a   1.000
_cell.length_b   1.000
_cell.length_c   1.000
_cell.angle_alpha   90.00
_cell.angle_beta   90.00
_cell.angle_gamma   90.00
#
_symmetry.space_group_name_H-M   'P 1'
#
loop_
_entity.id
_entity.type
_entity.pdbx_description
1 polymer ?
#
loop_
_entity_poly.entity_id
_entity_poly.type
_entity_poly.pdbx_seq_one_letter_code
_entity_poly.pdbx_strand_id
1 'polypeptide(L)'
;MVVYLTVCCSARSTPVAAEASVETLAEFQGNGYGTDVVTAWALSIQEEKRIPLYSTAWDNFASQAVASKLKLINYGMNLHID
;
A
#
# COMPACT_ATOMS: atom_id res chain seq x y z
N MET A 1 13.43 10.03 20.05
CA MET A 1 13.00 10.12 18.63
C MET A 1 13.14 8.73 18.04
N VAL A 2 12.05 8.13 17.59
CA VAL A 2 12.07 6.81 16.92
C VAL A 2 12.10 7.09 15.41
N VAL A 3 13.06 6.50 14.70
CA VAL A 3 13.15 6.58 13.24
C VAL A 3 12.57 5.29 12.67
N TYR A 4 11.53 5.41 11.84
CA TYR A 4 10.93 4.26 11.16
C TYR A 4 11.58 4.09 9.79
N LEU A 5 11.91 2.84 9.47
CA LEU A 5 12.50 2.49 8.19
C LEU A 5 11.48 2.47 7.06
N THR A 6 10.35 1.89 7.39
CA THR A 6 9.21 1.66 6.52
C THR A 6 7.97 1.74 7.39
N VAL A 7 6.89 2.27 6.84
CA VAL A 7 5.61 2.37 7.53
C VAL A 7 4.49 2.19 6.52
N CYS A 8 3.44 1.47 6.92
CA CYS A 8 2.19 1.44 6.20
C CYS A 8 1.06 1.88 7.13
N CYS A 9 0.21 2.76 6.66
CA CYS A 9 -0.98 3.24 7.36
C CYS A 9 -2.15 3.40 6.39
N SER A 10 -3.30 3.85 6.88
CA SER A 10 -4.46 4.14 6.03
C SER A 10 -4.47 5.61 5.61
N ALA A 11 -4.22 5.88 4.32
CA ALA A 11 -4.40 7.23 3.75
C ALA A 11 -5.86 7.67 3.78
N ARG A 12 -6.76 6.71 3.57
CA ARG A 12 -8.21 6.89 3.72
C ARG A 12 -8.76 5.73 4.51
N SER A 13 -9.74 6.00 5.36
CA SER A 13 -10.36 4.98 6.20
C SER A 13 -11.85 5.26 6.31
N THR A 14 -12.65 4.24 6.03
CA THR A 14 -14.11 4.23 6.19
C THR A 14 -14.51 3.00 7.00
N PRO A 15 -15.77 2.89 7.46
CA PRO A 15 -16.26 1.68 8.11
C PRO A 15 -16.25 0.43 7.23
N VAL A 16 -16.14 0.57 5.89
CA VAL A 16 -16.19 -0.55 4.93
C VAL A 16 -14.82 -0.91 4.38
N ALA A 17 -13.97 0.09 4.12
CA ALA A 17 -12.69 -0.09 3.44
C ALA A 17 -11.63 0.89 3.95
N ALA A 18 -10.37 0.53 3.76
CA ALA A 18 -9.22 1.40 4.01
C ALA A 18 -8.26 1.36 2.82
N GLU A 19 -7.67 2.51 2.49
CA GLU A 19 -6.68 2.66 1.43
C GLU A 19 -5.28 2.75 2.01
N ALA A 20 -4.35 1.94 1.50
CA ALA A 20 -2.97 1.91 1.95
C ALA A 20 -2.21 3.19 1.60
N SER A 21 -1.36 3.62 2.53
CA SER A 21 -0.25 4.56 2.29
C SER A 21 1.01 3.91 2.82
N VAL A 22 1.99 3.67 1.96
CA VAL A 22 3.27 3.05 2.33
C VAL A 22 4.41 3.97 1.97
N GLU A 23 5.33 4.14 2.91
CA GLU A 23 6.57 4.89 2.71
C GLU A 23 7.74 4.06 3.22
N THR A 24 8.86 4.10 2.50
CA THR A 24 10.11 3.44 2.90
C THR A 24 11.25 4.41 2.62
N LEU A 25 12.10 4.61 3.62
CA LEU A 25 13.30 5.44 3.49
C LEU A 25 14.11 4.98 2.27
N ALA A 26 14.58 5.93 1.47
CA ALA A 26 15.22 5.67 0.18
C ALA A 26 16.35 4.63 0.26
N GLU A 27 17.17 4.71 1.32
CA GLU A 27 18.30 3.80 1.58
C GLU A 27 17.89 2.33 1.78
N PHE A 28 16.60 2.07 2.04
CA PHE A 28 16.08 0.75 2.37
C PHE A 28 15.03 0.25 1.37
N GLN A 29 14.75 1.01 0.31
CA GLN A 29 13.91 0.56 -0.80
C GLN A 29 14.54 -0.64 -1.53
N GLY A 30 13.72 -1.41 -2.25
CA GLY A 30 14.18 -2.59 -2.97
C GLY A 30 14.38 -3.85 -2.12
N ASN A 31 14.44 -3.74 -0.79
CA ASN A 31 14.69 -4.87 0.12
C ASN A 31 13.44 -5.67 0.51
N GLY A 32 12.25 -5.29 0.02
CA GLY A 32 10.99 -5.99 0.32
C GLY A 32 10.20 -5.45 1.51
N TYR A 33 10.77 -4.55 2.31
CA TYR A 33 10.11 -3.98 3.50
C TYR A 33 8.73 -3.38 3.24
N GLY A 34 8.56 -2.65 2.12
CA GLY A 34 7.27 -2.09 1.73
C GLY A 34 6.19 -3.17 1.53
N THR A 35 6.55 -4.33 0.99
CA THR A 35 5.65 -5.48 0.84
C THR A 35 5.26 -6.04 2.21
N ASP A 36 6.21 -6.14 3.14
CA ASP A 36 5.97 -6.68 4.48
C ASP A 36 4.99 -5.81 5.28
N VAL A 37 5.22 -4.50 5.32
CA VAL A 37 4.34 -3.59 6.09
C VAL A 37 2.96 -3.44 5.46
N VAL A 38 2.85 -3.49 4.13
CA VAL A 38 1.55 -3.49 3.44
C VAL A 38 0.79 -4.78 3.74
N THR A 39 1.47 -5.92 3.82
CA THR A 39 0.85 -7.20 4.19
C THR A 39 0.34 -7.16 5.63
N ALA A 40 1.17 -6.69 6.57
CA ALA A 40 0.78 -6.57 7.98
C ALA A 40 -0.43 -5.63 8.16
N TRP A 41 -0.41 -4.48 7.47
CA TRP A 41 -1.55 -3.56 7.44
C TRP A 41 -2.80 -4.21 6.84
N ALA A 42 -2.69 -4.90 5.70
CA ALA A 42 -3.85 -5.52 5.07
C ALA A 42 -4.50 -6.57 5.98
N LEU A 43 -3.69 -7.35 6.70
CA LEU A 43 -4.18 -8.32 7.69
C LEU A 43 -4.94 -7.63 8.83
N SER A 44 -4.42 -6.53 9.38
CA SER A 44 -5.14 -5.81 10.45
C SER A 44 -6.47 -5.23 9.98
N ILE A 45 -6.54 -4.70 8.75
CA ILE A 45 -7.80 -4.22 8.16
C ILE A 45 -8.81 -5.37 7.96
N GLN A 46 -8.33 -6.55 7.57
CA GLN A 46 -9.18 -7.73 7.42
C GLN A 46 -9.71 -8.26 8.76
N GLU A 47 -8.92 -8.21 9.83
CA GLU A 47 -9.37 -8.54 11.19
C GLU A 47 -10.54 -7.66 11.65
N GLU A 48 -10.53 -6.39 11.22
CA GLU A 48 -11.64 -5.46 11.43
C GLU A 48 -12.84 -5.71 10.49
N LYS A 49 -12.79 -6.73 9.65
CA LYS A 49 -13.80 -7.08 8.62
C LYS A 49 -14.01 -5.98 7.57
N ARG A 50 -12.96 -5.19 7.30
CA ARG A 50 -12.94 -4.14 6.26
C ARG A 50 -12.13 -4.59 5.05
N ILE A 51 -12.35 -3.92 3.93
CA ILE A 51 -11.66 -4.22 2.66
C ILE A 51 -10.37 -3.39 2.60
N PRO A 52 -9.18 -4.02 2.57
CA PRO A 52 -7.94 -3.32 2.29
C PRO A 52 -7.84 -3.03 0.78
N LEU A 53 -7.64 -1.77 0.44
CA LEU A 53 -7.45 -1.31 -0.93
C LEU A 53 -6.02 -0.77 -1.09
N TYR A 54 -5.40 -1.09 -2.21
CA TYR A 54 -4.09 -0.60 -2.58
C TYR A 54 -4.20 0.08 -3.94
N SER A 55 -3.85 1.36 -4.01
CA SER A 55 -3.86 2.16 -5.24
C SER A 55 -2.44 2.60 -5.58
N THR A 56 -2.17 2.82 -6.87
CA THR A 56 -0.87 3.29 -7.35
C THR A 56 -1.07 4.24 -8.52
N ALA A 57 -0.24 5.28 -8.61
CA ALA A 57 -0.15 6.10 -9.81
C ALA A 57 0.55 5.34 -10.95
N TRP A 58 0.31 5.79 -12.20
CA TRP A 58 0.84 5.18 -13.42
C TRP A 58 2.36 5.23 -13.52
N ASP A 59 2.97 6.24 -12.93
CA ASP A 59 4.42 6.49 -12.90
C ASP A 59 5.08 6.01 -11.59
N ASN A 60 4.29 5.54 -10.61
CA ASN A 60 4.82 5.00 -9.37
C ASN A 60 5.17 3.51 -9.50
N PHE A 61 6.27 3.25 -10.21
CA PHE A 61 6.79 1.89 -10.44
C PHE A 61 7.12 1.14 -9.14
N ALA A 62 7.55 1.84 -8.08
CA ALA A 62 7.86 1.24 -6.80
C ALA A 62 6.61 0.62 -6.16
N SER A 63 5.51 1.39 -6.08
CA SER A 63 4.24 0.87 -5.56
C SER A 63 3.61 -0.18 -6.50
N GLN A 64 3.77 -0.05 -7.82
CA GLN A 64 3.33 -1.11 -8.75
C GLN A 64 4.08 -2.42 -8.52
N ALA A 65 5.39 -2.37 -8.23
CA ALA A 65 6.17 -3.54 -7.89
C ALA A 65 5.69 -4.20 -6.58
N VAL A 66 5.27 -3.40 -5.58
CA VAL A 66 4.64 -3.92 -4.36
C VAL A 66 3.33 -4.64 -4.69
N ALA A 67 2.44 -4.01 -5.46
CA ALA A 67 1.18 -4.61 -5.88
C ALA A 67 1.38 -5.93 -6.64
N SER A 68 2.37 -5.97 -7.55
CA SER A 68 2.73 -7.17 -8.30
C SER A 68 3.28 -8.29 -7.41
N LYS A 69 4.20 -7.98 -6.48
CA LYS A 69 4.75 -8.96 -5.51
C LYS A 69 3.67 -9.56 -4.61
N LEU A 70 2.69 -8.75 -4.23
CA LEU A 70 1.52 -9.19 -3.44
C LEU A 70 0.46 -9.91 -4.28
N LYS A 71 0.64 -10.01 -5.61
CA LYS A 71 -0.30 -10.62 -6.54
C LYS A 71 -1.71 -10.02 -6.44
N LEU A 72 -1.78 -8.70 -6.21
CA LEU A 72 -3.06 -7.99 -6.13
C LEU A 72 -3.77 -8.01 -7.48
N ILE A 73 -5.09 -8.11 -7.42
CA ILE A 73 -5.95 -8.05 -8.60
C ILE A 73 -6.30 -6.59 -8.86
N ASN A 74 -6.01 -6.09 -10.06
CA ASN A 74 -6.47 -4.76 -10.48
C ASN A 74 -7.99 -4.81 -10.72
N TYR A 75 -8.74 -4.05 -9.93
CA TYR A 75 -10.19 -3.97 -10.00
C TYR A 75 -10.70 -2.63 -10.57
N GLY A 76 -9.82 -1.65 -10.76
CA GLY A 76 -10.18 -0.30 -11.17
C GLY A 76 -8.96 0.59 -11.41
N MET A 77 -9.12 1.52 -12.35
CA MET A 77 -8.08 2.48 -12.75
C MET A 77 -8.71 3.85 -13.01
N ASN A 78 -7.98 4.91 -12.67
CA ASN A 78 -8.37 6.27 -13.01
C ASN A 78 -7.61 6.74 -14.25
N LEU A 79 -8.33 7.30 -15.22
CA LEU A 79 -7.77 7.92 -16.41
C LEU A 79 -8.29 9.36 -16.47
N HIS A 80 -7.37 10.32 -16.42
CA HIS A 80 -7.66 11.73 -16.62
C HIS A 80 -7.09 12.14 -17.98
N ILE A 81 -7.92 12.73 -18.83
CA ILE A 81 -7.56 13.26 -20.15
C ILE A 81 -7.98 14.73 -20.13
N ASP A 82 -7.02 15.62 -20.41
CA ASP A 82 -7.24 17.06 -20.58
C ASP A 82 -7.84 17.40 -21.94
#